data_AF-A6DQ91-F1
#
_entry.id   AF-A6DQ91-F1
#
_cell.length_a   1.000
_cell.length_b   1.000
_cell.length_c   1.000
_cell.angle_alpha   90.00
_cell.angle_beta   90.00
_cell.angle_gamma   90.00
#
_symmetry.space_group_name_H-M   'P 1'
#
loop_
_entity.id
_entity.type
_entity.pdbx_description
1 polymer ?
#
loop_
_entity_poly.entity_id
_entity_poly.type
_entity_poly.pdbx_seq_one_letter_code
_entity_poly.pdbx_strand_id
1 'polypeptide(L)'
;MRITANTLNKQVLQMELPFQSFINGALTSHLVNEEIDPIELLYNELPATECLQVMEDDQLCYELEAACLRASSYQCKDEKLDYLTPIKIKLNQQDVAQCKQLLFPLHGMRLIHSPDKPRSA
;
A
#
# COMPACT_ATOMS: atom_id res chain seq x y z
N MET A 1 -8.62 4.16 -6.46
CA MET A 1 -8.61 4.34 -4.99
C MET A 1 -9.36 5.62 -4.63
N ARG A 2 -10.19 5.58 -3.59
CA ARG A 2 -10.83 6.78 -3.01
C ARG A 2 -10.09 7.19 -1.74
N ILE A 3 -9.70 8.46 -1.65
CA ILE A 3 -9.00 9.02 -0.50
C ILE A 3 -9.82 10.18 0.06
N THR A 4 -9.95 10.19 1.38
CA THR A 4 -10.39 11.36 2.15
C THR A 4 -9.18 11.89 2.90
N ALA A 5 -8.85 13.16 2.74
CA ALA A 5 -7.68 13.79 3.32
C ALA A 5 -8.05 15.13 3.98
N ASN A 6 -7.31 15.50 5.01
CA ASN A 6 -7.31 16.86 5.54
C ASN A 6 -6.33 17.71 4.73
N THR A 7 -6.75 18.93 4.37
CA THR A 7 -5.86 19.95 3.80
C THR A 7 -5.20 20.77 4.90
N LEU A 8 -4.18 21.56 4.56
CA LEU A 8 -3.54 22.54 5.45
C LEU A 8 -4.53 23.46 6.20
N ASN A 9 -5.65 23.79 5.55
CA ASN A 9 -6.68 24.66 6.12
C ASN A 9 -7.75 23.89 6.92
N LYS A 10 -7.49 22.63 7.29
CA LYS A 10 -8.38 21.73 8.02
C LYS A 10 -9.71 21.45 7.31
N GLN A 11 -9.72 21.57 5.98
CA GLN A 11 -10.86 21.17 5.19
C GLN A 11 -10.72 19.70 4.79
N VAL A 12 -11.86 19.00 4.71
CA VAL A 12 -11.90 17.62 4.24
C VAL A 12 -12.07 17.63 2.73
N LEU A 13 -11.10 17.03 2.03
CA LEU A 13 -11.15 16.81 0.59
C LEU A 13 -11.35 15.31 0.31
N GLN A 14 -12.24 15.01 -0.62
CA GLN A 14 -12.38 13.66 -1.17
C GLN A 14 -11.87 13.64 -2.60
N MET A 15 -11.02 12.68 -2.91
CA MET A 15 -10.41 12.51 -4.22
C MET A 15 -10.44 11.05 -4.65
N GLU A 16 -10.41 10.85 -5.96
CA GLU A 16 -10.31 9.54 -6.57
C GLU A 16 -9.06 9.54 -7.46
N LEU A 17 -8.15 8.63 -7.17
CA LEU A 17 -6.90 8.49 -7.91
C LEU A 17 -6.52 7.01 -8.08
N PRO A 18 -5.85 6.64 -9.17
CA PRO A 18 -5.28 5.30 -9.32
C PRO A 18 -4.26 5.01 -8.21
N PHE A 19 -4.14 3.74 -7.80
CA PHE A 19 -3.15 3.32 -6.80
C PHE A 19 -1.73 3.77 -7.14
N GLN A 20 -1.30 3.65 -8.39
CA GLN A 20 0.05 4.07 -8.80
C GLN A 20 0.26 5.60 -8.66
N SER A 21 -0.78 6.40 -8.89
CA SER A 21 -0.74 7.86 -8.67
C SER A 21 -0.69 8.21 -7.18
N PHE A 22 -1.28 7.37 -6.32
CA PHE A 22 -1.17 7.52 -4.87
C PHE A 22 0.27 7.33 -4.42
N ILE A 23 0.90 6.22 -4.83
CA ILE A 23 2.29 5.90 -4.49
C ILE A 23 3.24 7.00 -4.97
N ASN A 24 3.12 7.41 -6.23
CA ASN A 24 4.05 8.37 -6.83
C ASN A 24 3.81 9.82 -6.45
N GLY A 25 2.67 10.14 -5.82
CA GLY A 25 2.26 11.52 -5.54
C GLY A 25 1.96 11.76 -4.06
N ALA A 26 0.86 11.20 -3.56
CA ALA A 26 0.41 11.45 -2.19
C ALA A 26 1.33 10.81 -1.15
N LEU A 27 1.91 9.65 -1.46
CA LEU A 27 2.87 8.99 -0.58
C LEU A 27 4.27 9.62 -0.67
N THR A 28 4.65 10.20 -1.80
CA THR A 28 5.97 10.85 -1.98
C THR A 28 6.00 12.31 -1.57
N SER A 29 4.85 13.00 -1.52
CA SER A 29 4.80 14.45 -1.28
C SER A 29 5.36 14.87 0.08
N HIS A 30 5.42 13.96 1.04
CA HIS A 30 5.97 14.19 2.38
C HIS A 30 7.40 13.62 2.55
N LEU A 31 7.91 12.90 1.54
CA LEU A 31 9.25 12.28 1.51
C LEU A 31 10.32 13.15 0.82
N VAL A 32 10.04 14.44 0.57
CA VAL A 32 10.83 15.38 -0.24
C VAL A 32 12.33 15.47 0.16
N ASN A 33 12.69 15.02 1.37
CA ASN A 33 14.05 15.08 1.90
C ASN A 33 14.65 13.71 2.26
N GLU A 34 13.97 12.59 2.01
CA GLU A 34 14.45 11.26 2.38
C GLU A 34 14.59 10.36 1.14
N GLU A 35 15.72 9.67 0.99
CA GLU A 35 15.96 8.64 -0.04
C GLU A 35 15.16 7.36 0.25
N ILE A 36 13.86 7.49 0.57
CA ILE A 36 12.99 6.36 0.90
C ILE A 36 12.16 6.01 -0.31
N ASP A 37 12.23 4.74 -0.73
CA ASP A 37 11.33 4.21 -1.74
C ASP A 37 9.90 4.15 -1.17
N PRO A 38 8.92 4.87 -1.76
CA PRO A 38 7.53 4.85 -1.31
C PRO A 38 6.93 3.43 -1.30
N ILE A 39 7.42 2.53 -2.16
CA ILE A 39 6.99 1.12 -2.19
C ILE A 39 7.53 0.37 -0.96
N GLU A 40 8.80 0.61 -0.59
CA GLU A 40 9.40 0.01 0.60
C GLU A 40 8.72 0.50 1.87
N LEU A 41 8.39 1.79 1.95
CA LEU A 41 7.62 2.36 3.06
C LEU A 41 6.26 1.66 3.22
N LEU A 42 5.52 1.49 2.12
CA LEU A 42 4.24 0.77 2.15
C LEU A 42 4.43 -0.71 2.54
N TYR A 43 5.48 -1.35 2.03
CA TYR A 43 5.79 -2.75 2.35
C TYR A 43 6.12 -2.95 3.83
N ASN A 44 6.84 -2.02 4.44
CA ASN A 44 7.18 -2.05 5.86
C ASN A 44 5.97 -1.90 6.79
N GLU A 45 4.89 -1.28 6.28
CA GLU A 45 3.63 -1.15 7.00
C GLU A 45 2.72 -2.37 6.85
N LEU A 46 3.08 -3.33 6.00
CA LEU A 46 2.29 -4.52 5.78
C LEU A 46 2.70 -5.67 6.72
N PRO A 47 1.74 -6.54 7.10
CA PRO A 47 2.06 -7.82 7.72
C PRO A 47 3.06 -8.64 6.90
N ALA A 48 3.70 -9.63 7.52
CA ALA A 48 4.60 -10.53 6.81
C ALA A 48 3.92 -11.16 5.58
N THR A 49 4.67 -11.28 4.49
CA THR A 49 4.16 -11.75 3.19
C THR A 49 3.50 -13.13 3.26
N GLU A 50 3.92 -14.01 4.18
CA GLU A 50 3.28 -15.30 4.44
C GLU A 50 1.85 -15.14 4.98
N CYS A 51 1.60 -14.12 5.82
CA CYS A 51 0.27 -13.84 6.35
C CYS A 51 -0.64 -13.29 5.27
N LEU A 52 -0.13 -12.42 4.39
CA LEU A 52 -0.91 -11.80 3.32
C LEU A 52 -1.39 -12.81 2.27
N GLN A 53 -0.63 -13.88 2.04
CA GLN A 53 -0.97 -14.95 1.08
C GLN A 53 -2.21 -15.75 1.44
N VAL A 54 -2.49 -15.88 2.74
CA VAL A 54 -3.57 -16.73 3.26
C VAL A 54 -4.78 -15.93 3.71
N MET A 55 -4.74 -14.60 3.56
CA MET A 55 -5.86 -13.73 3.86
C MET A 55 -6.92 -13.81 2.78
N GLU A 56 -8.18 -13.84 3.21
CA GLU A 56 -9.33 -13.61 2.35
C GLU A 56 -9.28 -12.19 1.75
N ASP A 57 -9.88 -12.01 0.57
CA ASP A 57 -9.77 -10.76 -0.20
C ASP A 57 -10.26 -9.53 0.59
N ASP A 58 -11.31 -9.66 1.40
CA ASP A 58 -11.82 -8.57 2.23
C ASP A 58 -10.83 -8.16 3.33
N GLN A 59 -10.15 -9.14 3.93
CA GLN A 59 -9.16 -8.92 4.97
C GLN A 59 -7.88 -8.32 4.38
N LEU A 60 -7.44 -8.83 3.23
CA LEU A 60 -6.31 -8.25 2.50
C LEU A 60 -6.60 -6.80 2.07
N CYS A 61 -7.81 -6.52 1.58
CA CYS A 61 -8.23 -5.17 1.23
C CYS A 61 -8.13 -4.23 2.45
N TYR A 62 -8.64 -4.67 3.60
CA TYR A 62 -8.55 -3.92 4.85
C TYR A 62 -7.10 -3.63 5.27
N GLU A 63 -6.23 -4.64 5.22
CA GLU A 63 -4.80 -4.47 5.57
C GLU A 63 -4.08 -3.53 4.61
N LEU A 64 -4.36 -3.61 3.31
CA LEU A 64 -3.79 -2.70 2.32
C LEU A 64 -4.27 -1.25 2.54
N GLU A 65 -5.56 -1.03 2.82
CA GLU A 65 -6.10 0.29 3.17
C GLU A 65 -5.41 0.87 4.41
N ALA A 66 -5.23 0.04 5.44
CA ALA A 66 -4.60 0.44 6.68
C ALA A 66 -3.09 0.74 6.50
N ALA A 67 -2.38 -0.08 5.74
CA ALA A 67 -0.97 0.14 5.41
C ALA A 67 -0.77 1.44 4.62
N CYS A 68 -1.65 1.73 3.64
CA CYS A 68 -1.61 2.98 2.90
C CYS A 68 -1.78 4.20 3.83
N LEU A 69 -2.66 4.12 4.82
CA LEU A 69 -2.85 5.19 5.81
C LEU A 69 -1.63 5.37 6.70
N ARG A 70 -1.08 4.28 7.23
CA ARG A 70 0.12 4.34 8.09
C ARG A 70 1.34 4.88 7.34
N ALA A 71 1.57 4.38 6.13
CA ALA A 71 2.66 4.85 5.27
C ALA A 71 2.49 6.34 4.93
N SER A 72 1.26 6.83 4.74
CA SER A 72 1.00 8.27 4.53
C SER A 72 1.16 9.13 5.77
N SER A 73 1.17 8.52 6.96
CA SER A 73 1.39 9.20 8.24
C SER A 73 2.85 9.21 8.67
N TYR A 74 3.75 8.73 7.80
CA TYR A 74 5.18 8.78 8.04
C TYR A 74 5.59 10.23 8.32
N GLN A 75 6.14 10.46 9.51
CA GLN A 75 6.31 11.79 10.08
C GLN A 75 7.31 12.62 9.26
N CYS A 76 6.79 13.43 8.33
CA CYS A 76 7.53 14.56 7.81
C CYS A 76 7.71 15.57 8.95
N LYS A 77 8.95 15.82 9.35
CA LYS A 77 9.29 16.77 10.42
C LYS A 77 9.06 18.24 10.03
N ASP A 78 8.64 18.50 8.79
CA ASP A 78 8.35 19.84 8.28
C ASP A 78 6.86 19.97 7.93
N GLU A 79 6.09 20.54 8.86
CA GLU A 79 4.64 20.79 8.72
C GLU A 79 4.30 21.64 7.48
N LYS A 80 5.26 22.37 6.89
CA LYS A 80 5.05 23.16 5.67
C LYS A 80 4.93 22.30 4.42
N LEU A 81 5.30 21.02 4.49
CA LEU A 81 5.22 20.06 3.38
C LEU A 81 4.00 19.13 3.50
N ASP A 82 3.23 19.22 4.58
CA ASP A 82 2.06 18.38 4.83
C ASP A 82 0.80 18.97 4.16
N TYR A 83 0.80 18.99 2.82
CA TYR A 83 -0.27 19.61 2.03
C TYR A 83 -1.60 18.83 2.08
N LEU A 84 -1.52 17.50 2.27
CA LEU A 84 -2.64 16.57 2.28
C LEU A 84 -2.33 15.39 3.20
N THR A 85 -3.07 15.28 4.29
CA THR A 85 -2.95 14.16 5.23
C THR A 85 -4.11 13.18 5.03
N PRO A 86 -3.90 11.98 4.46
CA PRO A 86 -4.95 10.98 4.32
C PRO A 86 -5.50 10.55 5.68
N ILE A 87 -6.83 10.60 5.82
CA ILE A 87 -7.54 10.14 7.04
C ILE A 87 -8.40 8.91 6.78
N LYS A 88 -8.72 8.64 5.51
CA LYS A 88 -9.42 7.43 5.08
C LYS A 88 -9.02 7.07 3.66
N ILE A 89 -8.74 5.79 3.44
CA ILE A 89 -8.45 5.23 2.13
C ILE A 89 -9.41 4.08 1.89
N LYS A 90 -9.95 4.01 0.66
CA LYS A 90 -10.77 2.90 0.18
C LYS A 90 -10.26 2.40 -1.15
N LEU A 91 -9.91 1.12 -1.18
CA LEU A 91 -9.45 0.43 -2.38
C LEU A 91 -10.65 -0.16 -3.12
N ASN A 92 -10.62 -0.07 -4.45
CA ASN A 92 -11.50 -0.88 -5.29
C ASN A 92 -10.76 -2.16 -5.72
N GLN A 93 -11.48 -3.08 -6.37
CA GLN A 93 -10.91 -4.36 -6.82
C GLN A 93 -9.70 -4.18 -7.75
N GLN A 94 -9.70 -3.14 -8.60
CA GLN A 94 -8.59 -2.86 -9.50
C GLN A 94 -7.35 -2.38 -8.73
N ASP A 95 -7.52 -1.54 -7.71
CA ASP A 95 -6.43 -1.09 -6.86
C ASP A 95 -5.81 -2.27 -6.10
N VAL A 96 -6.64 -3.16 -5.54
CA VAL A 96 -6.17 -4.38 -4.86
C VAL A 96 -5.38 -5.27 -5.81
N ALA A 97 -5.84 -5.46 -7.05
CA ALA A 97 -5.12 -6.24 -8.04
C ALA A 97 -3.76 -5.62 -8.39
N GLN A 98 -3.67 -4.29 -8.50
CA GLN A 98 -2.40 -3.58 -8.71
C GLN A 98 -1.46 -3.70 -7.52
N CYS A 99 -1.99 -3.56 -6.29
CA CYS A 99 -1.22 -3.79 -5.06
C CYS A 99 -0.60 -5.19 -5.08
N LYS A 100 -1.40 -6.21 -5.42
CA LYS A 100 -0.95 -7.60 -5.48
C LYS A 100 0.20 -7.80 -6.47
N GLN A 101 0.10 -7.20 -7.66
CA GLN A 101 1.14 -7.31 -8.69
C GLN A 101 2.44 -6.62 -8.29
N LEU A 102 2.33 -5.45 -7.63
CA LEU A 102 3.48 -4.61 -7.28
C LEU A 102 4.22 -5.13 -6.04
N LEU A 103 3.48 -5.55 -5.01
CA LEU A 103 4.04 -5.96 -3.72
C LEU A 103 4.33 -7.46 -3.63
N PHE A 104 3.66 -8.27 -4.44
CA PHE A 104 3.87 -9.71 -4.48
C PHE A 104 4.32 -10.27 -5.84
N PRO A 105 5.26 -9.65 -6.56
CA PRO A 105 5.70 -10.14 -7.88
C PRO A 105 6.30 -11.56 -7.79
N LEU A 106 6.80 -11.97 -6.62
CA LEU A 106 7.32 -13.31 -6.35
C LEU A 106 6.23 -14.40 -6.16
N HIS A 107 4.94 -14.07 -6.05
CA HIS A 107 3.86 -15.07 -5.98
C HIS A 107 3.67 -15.85 -7.28
N GLY A 108 4.06 -15.29 -8.42
CA GLY A 108 4.11 -16.04 -9.68
C GLY A 108 5.12 -17.21 -9.66
N MET A 109 6.09 -17.20 -8.74
CA MET A 109 7.16 -18.23 -8.69
C MET A 109 6.93 -19.36 -7.69
N ARG A 110 6.07 -19.19 -6.66
CA ARG A 110 5.86 -20.24 -5.64
C ARG A 110 4.96 -21.40 -6.09
N LEU A 111 4.21 -21.26 -7.19
CA LEU A 111 3.46 -22.38 -7.80
C LEU A 111 4.36 -23.41 -8.52
N ILE A 112 5.66 -23.13 -8.71
CA ILE A 112 6.60 -24.02 -9.43
C ILE A 112 7.42 -24.91 -8.48
N HIS A 113 7.29 -24.75 -7.15
CA HIS A 113 7.87 -25.68 -6.19
C HIS A 113 6.77 -26.39 -5.40
N SER A 114 5.93 -27.13 -6.12
CA SER A 114 5.41 -28.36 -5.51
C SER A 114 6.61 -29.29 -5.33
N PRO A 115 6.94 -29.76 -4.12
CA PRO A 115 7.88 -30.85 -4.00
C PRO A 115 7.27 -32.03 -4.74
N ASP A 116 7.91 -32.46 -5.82
CA ASP A 116 7.64 -33.73 -6.45
C ASP A 116 7.58 -34.77 -5.32
N LYS A 117 6.41 -35.41 -5.17
CA LYS A 117 6.28 -36.61 -4.33
C LYS A 117 7.43 -37.54 -4.69
N PRO A 118 8.20 -38.08 -3.74
CA PRO A 118 9.13 -39.14 -4.06
C PRO A 118 8.32 -40.29 -4.65
N ARG A 119 8.58 -40.63 -5.92
CA ARG A 119 8.11 -41.87 -6.52
C ARG A 119 8.71 -43.01 -5.73
N SER A 120 7.92 -43.61 -4.85
CA SER A 120 8.19 -44.95 -4.32
C SER A 120 7.91 -45.95 -5.43
N ALA A 121 8.97 -46.55 -5.98
CA ALA A 121 9.01 -47.91 -6.53
C ALA A 121 10.47 -48.29 -6.79
#